data_AF-A0A7W1TFB0-F1
#
_entry.id   AF-A0A7W1TFB0-F1
#
_cell.length_a   1.000
_cell.length_b   1.000
_cell.length_c   1.000
_cell.angle_alpha   90.00
_cell.angle_beta   90.00
_cell.angle_gamma   90.00
#
_symmetry.space_group_name_H-M   'P 1'
#
loop_
_entity.id
_entity.type
_entity.pdbx_description
1 polymer ?
#
loop_
_entity_poly.entity_id
_entity_poly.type
_entity_poly.pdbx_seq_one_letter_code
_entity_poly.pdbx_strand_id
1 'polypeptide(L)'
;MYKWPQGRVIRTACLVLTLLIALDLAYNGAYGPFSFYFEGKEGAGKQLALGIFFAVVAVAALLAGLVAIGFHRRAVDFLIEVEQEMVNVEWPKPNALVKSTIIIAIAIVILGFLIFAVDFINIRLLGWVQSSFGRPM
;
A
#
# COMPACT_ATOMS: atom_id res chain seq x y z
N MET A 1 -11.12 34.81 -1.75
CA MET A 1 -11.66 34.57 -3.11
C MET A 1 -11.66 33.07 -3.35
N TYR A 2 -12.85 32.48 -3.45
CA TYR A 2 -13.10 31.05 -3.62
C TYR A 2 -13.19 30.77 -5.12
N LYS A 3 -12.17 30.11 -5.70
CA LYS A 3 -12.09 29.79 -7.14
C LYS A 3 -12.88 28.52 -7.42
N TRP A 4 -14.19 28.65 -7.59
CA TRP A 4 -15.12 27.52 -7.59
C TRP A 4 -15.28 26.70 -8.90
N PRO A 5 -14.24 26.59 -9.75
CA PRO A 5 -14.13 25.36 -10.54
C PRO A 5 -12.75 24.68 -10.52
N GLN A 6 -11.69 25.35 -10.04
CA GLN A 6 -10.32 24.85 -10.16
C GLN A 6 -9.94 23.93 -9.00
N GLY A 7 -9.28 22.81 -9.30
CA GLY A 7 -8.80 21.86 -8.28
C GLY A 7 -9.85 20.88 -7.78
N ARG A 8 -11.00 20.76 -8.43
CA ARG A 8 -12.11 19.92 -7.91
C ARG A 8 -11.74 18.43 -7.93
N VAL A 9 -11.06 17.99 -8.99
CA VAL A 9 -10.72 16.57 -9.18
C VAL A 9 -9.69 16.16 -8.15
N ILE A 10 -8.59 16.90 -8.04
CA ILE A 10 -7.51 16.58 -7.11
C ILE A 10 -7.97 16.67 -5.65
N ARG A 11 -8.81 17.66 -5.29
CA ARG A 11 -9.31 17.80 -3.91
C ARG A 11 -10.26 16.67 -3.53
N THR A 12 -11.13 16.26 -4.45
CA THR A 12 -12.01 15.10 -4.22
C THR A 12 -11.19 13.83 -4.07
N ALA A 13 -10.19 13.62 -4.92
CA ALA A 13 -9.28 12.48 -4.82
C ALA A 13 -8.51 12.45 -3.49
N CYS A 14 -7.92 13.56 -3.07
CA CYS A 14 -7.21 13.65 -1.79
C CYS A 14 -8.14 13.45 -0.58
N LEU A 15 -9.38 13.93 -0.64
CA LEU A 15 -10.37 13.68 0.42
C LEU A 15 -10.76 12.21 0.50
N VAL A 16 -10.97 11.55 -0.64
CA VAL A 16 -11.24 10.11 -0.70
C VAL A 16 -10.04 9.31 -0.16
N LEU A 17 -8.81 9.67 -0.55
CA LEU A 17 -7.60 9.01 -0.03
C LEU A 17 -7.45 9.20 1.49
N THR A 18 -7.68 10.41 1.98
CA THR A 18 -7.66 10.70 3.43
C THR A 18 -8.70 9.85 4.16
N LEU A 19 -9.92 9.74 3.60
CA LEU A 19 -10.98 8.91 4.15
C LEU A 19 -10.57 7.43 4.17
N LEU A 20 -9.99 6.92 3.09
CA LEU A 20 -9.53 5.53 3.00
C LEU A 20 -8.43 5.24 4.03
N ILE A 21 -7.45 6.14 4.19
CA ILE A 21 -6.41 6.00 5.21
C ILE A 21 -7.01 6.01 6.62
N ALA A 22 -7.94 6.92 6.91
CA ALA A 22 -8.60 6.97 8.21
C ALA A 22 -9.41 5.71 8.50
N LEU A 23 -10.10 5.16 7.50
CA LEU A 23 -10.86 3.92 7.61
C LEU A 23 -9.94 2.71 7.81
N ASP A 24 -8.85 2.62 7.07
CA ASP A 24 -7.85 1.56 7.23
C ASP A 24 -7.24 1.59 8.64
N LEU A 25 -6.85 2.78 9.12
CA LEU A 25 -6.31 2.94 10.47
C LEU A 25 -7.34 2.60 11.56
N ALA A 26 -8.60 2.96 11.35
CA ALA A 26 -9.67 2.63 12.28
C ALA A 26 -9.97 1.12 12.29
N TYR A 27 -10.00 0.47 11.12
CA TYR A 27 -10.33 -0.94 10.99
C TYR A 27 -9.14 -1.85 11.33
N ASN A 28 -8.03 -1.74 10.61
CA ASN A 28 -6.86 -2.58 10.84
C ASN A 28 -6.09 -2.17 12.11
N GLY A 29 -6.00 -0.88 12.40
CA GLY A 29 -5.25 -0.36 13.54
C GLY A 29 -6.02 -0.40 14.87
N ALA A 30 -7.28 0.08 14.90
CA ALA A 30 -8.03 0.23 16.15
C ALA A 30 -8.95 -0.95 16.48
N TYR A 31 -9.68 -1.50 15.49
CA TYR A 31 -10.70 -2.53 15.75
C TYR A 31 -10.10 -3.85 16.27
N GLY A 32 -8.97 -4.31 15.71
CA GLY A 32 -8.31 -5.55 16.15
C GLY A 32 -7.88 -5.56 17.62
N PRO A 33 -7.14 -4.54 18.10
CA PRO A 33 -6.81 -4.41 19.52
C PRO A 33 -8.03 -4.16 20.43
N PHE A 34 -9.06 -3.49 19.91
CA PHE A 34 -10.30 -3.23 20.64
C PHE A 34 -11.10 -4.52 20.85
N SER A 35 -11.31 -5.34 19.81
CA SER A 35 -12.02 -6.62 19.95
C SER A 35 -11.32 -7.59 20.90
N PHE A 36 -9.97 -7.61 20.89
CA PHE A 36 -9.18 -8.43 21.81
C PHE A 36 -9.38 -8.04 23.28
N TYR A 37 -9.62 -6.75 23.57
CA TYR A 37 -9.98 -6.28 24.92
C TYR A 37 -11.37 -6.79 25.35
N PHE A 38 -12.38 -6.73 24.47
CA PHE A 38 -13.73 -7.22 24.78
C PHE A 38 -13.81 -8.74 24.94
N GLU A 39 -12.90 -9.48 24.31
CA GLU A 39 -12.79 -10.94 24.45
C GLU A 39 -12.13 -11.38 25.77
N GLY A 40 -11.64 -10.44 26.60
CA GLY A 40 -11.18 -10.75 27.97
C GLY A 40 -9.89 -11.56 28.06
N LYS A 41 -9.05 -11.53 27.02
CA LYS A 41 -7.78 -12.29 26.95
C LYS A 41 -6.66 -11.66 27.80
N GLU A 42 -5.68 -12.46 28.21
CA GLU A 42 -4.50 -11.97 28.94
C GLU A 42 -3.72 -10.93 28.11
N GLY A 43 -3.36 -9.79 28.71
CA GLY A 43 -2.69 -8.67 28.03
C GLY A 43 -3.61 -7.55 27.53
N ALA A 44 -4.92 -7.64 27.79
CA ALA A 44 -5.96 -6.71 27.33
C ALA A 44 -5.66 -5.22 27.57
N GLY A 45 -5.01 -4.86 28.68
CA GLY A 45 -4.68 -3.46 28.99
C GLY A 45 -3.73 -2.81 27.98
N LYS A 46 -2.73 -3.55 27.47
CA LYS A 46 -1.77 -3.02 26.49
C LYS A 46 -2.41 -2.88 25.10
N GLN A 47 -3.30 -3.81 24.74
CA GLN A 47 -4.02 -3.77 23.47
C GLN A 47 -5.10 -2.68 23.46
N LEU A 48 -5.75 -2.40 24.59
CA LEU A 48 -6.65 -1.25 24.70
C LEU A 48 -5.91 0.07 24.46
N ALA A 49 -4.74 0.25 25.08
CA ALA A 49 -3.93 1.45 24.88
C ALA A 49 -3.52 1.63 23.41
N LEU A 50 -3.14 0.54 22.73
CA LEU A 50 -2.84 0.56 21.29
C LEU A 50 -4.08 0.89 20.44
N GLY A 51 -5.23 0.28 20.75
CA GLY A 51 -6.48 0.54 20.03
C GLY A 51 -6.92 2.00 20.16
N ILE A 52 -6.85 2.58 21.35
CA ILE A 52 -7.14 4.00 21.59
C ILE A 52 -6.16 4.90 20.82
N PHE A 53 -4.87 4.57 20.85
CA PHE A 53 -3.86 5.32 20.10
C PHE A 53 -4.20 5.35 18.60
N PHE A 54 -4.46 4.19 17.98
CA PHE A 54 -4.81 4.14 16.56
C PHE A 54 -6.14 4.82 16.24
N ALA A 55 -7.13 4.75 17.14
CA ALA A 55 -8.39 5.47 16.98
C ALA A 55 -8.19 6.99 16.99
N VAL A 56 -7.37 7.51 17.91
CA VAL A 56 -7.03 8.94 17.97
C VAL A 56 -6.28 9.37 16.72
N VAL A 57 -5.31 8.57 16.27
CA VAL A 57 -4.56 8.88 15.03
C VAL A 57 -5.48 8.85 13.81
N ALA A 58 -6.43 7.92 13.73
CA ALA A 58 -7.40 7.86 12.63
C ALA A 58 -8.26 9.12 12.55
N VAL A 59 -8.80 9.58 13.69
CA VAL A 59 -9.59 10.81 13.77
C VAL A 59 -8.74 12.04 13.46
N ALA A 60 -7.52 12.11 14.02
CA ALA A 60 -6.59 13.20 13.76
C ALA A 60 -6.23 13.28 12.26
N ALA A 61 -5.95 12.14 11.62
CA ALA A 61 -5.67 12.07 10.19
C ALA A 61 -6.85 12.56 9.35
N LEU A 62 -8.08 12.15 9.70
CA LEU A 62 -9.30 12.59 8.99
C LEU A 62 -9.51 14.10 9.11
N LEU A 63 -9.42 14.64 10.33
CA LEU A 63 -9.62 16.07 10.58
C LEU A 63 -8.50 16.91 9.96
N ALA A 64 -7.24 16.50 10.12
CA ALA A 64 -6.10 17.19 9.54
C ALA A 64 -6.19 17.21 8.00
N GLY A 65 -6.52 16.09 7.37
CA GLY A 65 -6.71 16.03 5.92
C GLY A 65 -7.89 16.87 5.45
N LEU A 66 -9.03 16.85 6.15
CA LEU A 66 -10.19 17.69 5.81
C LEU A 66 -9.87 19.18 5.90
N VAL A 67 -9.14 19.61 6.94
CA VAL A 67 -8.72 21.00 7.11
C VAL A 67 -7.67 21.40 6.07
N ALA A 68 -6.67 20.55 5.84
CA ALA A 68 -5.61 20.82 4.87
C ALA A 68 -6.15 20.93 3.44
N ILE A 69 -6.95 19.96 3.00
CA ILE A 69 -7.47 19.89 1.62
C ILE A 69 -8.67 20.84 1.40
N GLY A 70 -9.44 21.07 2.47
CA GLY A 70 -10.66 21.89 2.42
C GLY A 70 -10.41 23.38 2.59
N PHE A 71 -9.60 23.76 3.56
CA PHE A 71 -9.59 25.12 4.11
C PHE A 71 -8.21 25.77 4.14
N HIS A 72 -7.12 24.99 4.11
CA HIS A 72 -5.77 25.53 4.19
C HIS A 72 -5.32 26.10 2.84
N ARG A 73 -5.24 27.44 2.75
CA ARG A 73 -4.97 28.18 1.49
C ARG A 73 -3.77 27.65 0.71
N ARG A 74 -2.60 27.49 1.37
CA ARG A 74 -1.37 27.04 0.69
C ARG A 74 -1.51 25.63 0.11
N ALA A 75 -2.18 24.73 0.84
CA ALA A 75 -2.38 23.36 0.38
C ALA A 75 -3.37 23.32 -0.79
N VAL A 76 -4.44 24.12 -0.74
CA VAL A 76 -5.38 24.23 -1.85
C VAL A 76 -4.72 24.80 -3.10
N ASP A 77 -3.91 25.85 -2.98
CA ASP A 77 -3.20 26.46 -4.10
C ASP A 77 -2.19 25.46 -4.72
N PHE A 78 -1.43 24.73 -3.88
CA PHE A 78 -0.54 23.66 -4.33
C PHE A 78 -1.27 22.55 -5.07
N LEU A 79 -2.41 22.07 -4.54
CA LEU A 79 -3.20 21.03 -5.19
C LEU A 79 -3.70 21.48 -6.56
N ILE A 80 -4.13 22.74 -6.70
CA ILE A 80 -4.54 23.31 -7.99
C ILE A 80 -3.36 23.34 -8.97
N GLU A 81 -2.18 23.76 -8.54
CA GLU A 81 -0.97 23.79 -9.37
C GLU A 81 -0.59 22.38 -9.86
N VAL A 82 -0.62 21.38 -8.97
CA VAL A 82 -0.38 19.97 -9.31
C VAL A 82 -1.41 19.46 -10.32
N GLU A 83 -2.69 19.81 -10.17
CA GLU A 83 -3.73 19.42 -11.15
C GLU A 83 -3.41 19.99 -12.53
N GLN A 84 -2.97 21.25 -12.62
CA GLN A 84 -2.58 21.86 -13.89
C GLN A 84 -1.34 21.19 -14.48
N GLU A 85 -0.34 20.88 -13.65
CA GLU A 85 0.88 20.22 -14.10
C GLU A 85 0.60 18.80 -14.59
N MET A 86 -0.28 18.06 -13.92
CA MET A 86 -0.67 16.71 -14.33
C MET A 86 -1.40 16.66 -15.68
N VAL A 87 -2.07 17.74 -16.10
CA VAL A 87 -2.68 17.86 -17.43
C VAL A 87 -1.63 18.02 -18.53
N ASN A 88 -0.48 18.60 -18.21
CA ASN A 88 0.62 18.79 -19.15
C ASN A 88 1.48 17.51 -19.32
N VAL A 89 1.34 16.53 -18.42
CA VAL A 89 2.06 15.27 -18.50
C VAL A 89 1.48 14.41 -19.63
N GLU A 90 2.33 14.03 -20.58
CA GLU A 90 1.96 13.07 -21.62
C GLU A 90 1.77 11.67 -21.02
N TRP A 91 0.52 11.25 -20.85
CA TRP A 91 0.22 9.90 -20.39
C TRP A 91 0.45 8.89 -21.51
N PRO A 92 1.19 7.79 -21.24
CA PRO A 92 1.46 6.76 -22.24
C PRO A 92 0.16 6.20 -22.80
N LYS A 93 0.07 6.13 -24.13
CA LYS A 93 -1.07 5.51 -24.81
C LYS A 93 -1.20 4.05 -24.35
N PRO A 94 -2.42 3.49 -24.22
CA PRO A 94 -2.64 2.13 -23.72
C PRO A 94 -1.77 1.07 -24.42
N ASN A 95 -1.55 1.23 -25.73
CA ASN A 95 -0.72 0.32 -26.52
C ASN A 95 0.76 0.32 -26.09
N ALA A 96 1.30 1.47 -25.69
CA ALA A 96 2.67 1.55 -25.17
C ALA A 96 2.77 0.90 -23.79
N LEU A 97 1.75 1.09 -22.95
CA LEU A 97 1.65 0.48 -21.62
C LEU A 97 1.64 -1.05 -21.71
N VAL A 98 0.82 -1.62 -22.60
CA VAL A 98 0.73 -3.07 -22.81
C VAL A 98 2.05 -3.64 -23.33
N LYS A 99 2.71 -2.96 -24.28
CA LYS A 99 4.03 -3.39 -24.78
C LYS A 99 5.07 -3.45 -23.66
N SER A 100 5.16 -2.42 -22.82
CA SER A 100 6.10 -2.40 -21.69
C SER A 100 5.79 -3.49 -20.65
N THR A 101 4.51 -3.71 -20.35
CA THR A 101 4.07 -4.73 -19.38
C THR A 101 4.35 -6.14 -19.87
N ILE A 102 4.13 -6.43 -21.17
CA ILE A 102 4.42 -7.73 -21.76
C ILE A 102 5.92 -8.05 -21.68
N ILE A 103 6.79 -7.07 -21.94
CA ILE A 103 8.24 -7.26 -21.82
C ILE A 103 8.62 -7.65 -20.39
N ILE A 104 8.07 -6.95 -19.39
CA ILE A 104 8.31 -7.25 -17.97
C ILE A 104 7.74 -8.63 -17.61
N ALA A 105 6.54 -8.97 -18.08
CA ALA A 105 5.93 -10.27 -17.85
C ALA A 105 6.79 -11.41 -18.40
N ILE A 106 7.32 -11.26 -19.62
CA ILE A 106 8.25 -12.22 -20.21
C ILE A 106 9.52 -12.33 -19.37
N ALA A 107 10.09 -11.22 -18.90
CA ALA A 107 11.27 -11.22 -18.04
C ALA A 107 11.02 -11.98 -16.73
N ILE A 108 9.86 -11.79 -16.10
CA ILE A 108 9.46 -12.51 -14.88
C ILE A 108 9.30 -14.01 -15.15
N VAL A 109 8.70 -14.40 -16.28
CA VAL A 109 8.56 -15.82 -16.66
C VAL A 109 9.93 -16.48 -16.87
N ILE A 110 10.84 -15.81 -17.58
CA ILE A 110 12.21 -16.31 -17.78
C ILE A 110 12.93 -16.44 -16.44
N LEU A 111 12.84 -15.41 -15.58
CA LEU A 111 13.46 -15.44 -14.26
C LEU A 111 12.91 -16.59 -13.40
N GLY A 112 11.59 -16.78 -13.39
CA GLY A 112 10.94 -17.87 -12.68
C GLY A 112 11.39 -19.24 -13.19
N PHE A 113 11.52 -19.40 -14.51
CA PHE A 113 12.02 -20.64 -15.11
C PHE A 113 13.48 -20.91 -14.74
N LEU A 114 14.33 -19.88 -14.71
CA LEU A 114 15.72 -20.02 -14.29
C LEU A 114 15.85 -20.43 -12.83
N ILE A 115 15.07 -19.81 -11.93
CA ILE A 115 15.02 -20.20 -10.51
C ILE A 115 14.58 -21.66 -10.38
N PHE A 116 13.50 -22.04 -11.08
CA PHE A 116 13.01 -23.41 -11.09
C PHE A 116 14.07 -24.41 -11.58
N ALA A 117 14.81 -24.07 -12.64
CA ALA A 117 15.88 -24.91 -13.17
C ALA A 117 17.02 -25.09 -12.17
N VAL A 118 17.45 -24.02 -11.50
CA VAL A 118 18.49 -24.07 -10.45
C VAL A 118 18.03 -24.93 -9.28
N ASP A 119 16.80 -24.75 -8.80
CA ASP A 119 16.24 -25.54 -7.70
C ASP A 119 16.15 -27.03 -8.06
N PHE A 120 15.68 -27.33 -9.28
CA PHE A 120 15.61 -28.70 -9.78
C PHE A 120 16.98 -29.38 -9.83
N ILE A 121 17.99 -28.67 -10.34
CA ILE A 121 19.38 -29.16 -10.38
C ILE A 121 19.92 -29.37 -8.97
N ASN A 122 19.71 -28.42 -8.06
CA ASN A 122 20.17 -28.50 -6.68
C ASN A 122 19.58 -29.71 -5.94
N ILE A 123 18.27 -29.93 -6.06
CA ILE A 123 17.60 -31.08 -5.45
C ILE A 123 18.18 -32.40 -6.00
N ARG A 124 18.39 -32.47 -7.32
CA ARG A 124 18.95 -33.68 -7.94
C ARG A 124 20.40 -33.93 -7.53
N LEU A 125 21.20 -32.86 -7.45
CA LEU A 125 22.59 -32.91 -7.01
C LEU A 125 22.70 -33.35 -5.54
N LEU A 126 21.89 -32.77 -4.65
CA LEU A 126 21.86 -33.14 -3.24
C LEU A 126 21.46 -34.62 -3.06
N GLY A 127 20.47 -35.10 -3.80
CA GLY A 127 20.09 -36.52 -3.78
C GLY A 127 21.24 -37.44 -4.25
N TRP A 128 21.98 -37.03 -5.29
CA TRP A 128 23.15 -37.79 -5.77
C TRP A 128 24.28 -37.81 -4.73
N VAL A 129 24.57 -36.67 -4.09
CA VAL A 129 25.57 -36.56 -3.02
C VAL A 129 25.19 -37.45 -1.84
N GLN A 130 23.93 -37.42 -1.39
CA GLN A 130 23.44 -38.30 -0.32
C GLN A 130 23.57 -39.78 -0.69
N SER A 131 23.27 -40.16 -1.93
CA SER A 131 23.45 -41.55 -2.37
C SER A 131 24.92 -42.00 -2.47
N SER A 132 25.84 -41.07 -2.74
CA SER A 132 27.28 -41.36 -2.89
C SER A 132 28.05 -41.33 -1.57
N PHE A 133 27.61 -40.50 -0.61
CA PHE A 133 28.28 -40.29 0.68
C PHE A 133 27.50 -40.83 1.89
N GLY A 134 26.23 -41.22 1.71
CA GLY A 134 25.41 -41.88 2.70
C GLY A 134 25.91 -43.30 2.96
N ARG A 135 26.89 -43.41 3.86
CA ARG A 135 27.26 -44.70 4.45
C ARG A 135 26.04 -45.25 5.21
N PRO A 136 25.76 -46.57 5.13
CA PRO A 136 24.77 -47.17 5.99
C PRO A 136 25.22 -47.02 7.45
N MET A 137 24.42 -46.32 8.24
CA MET A 137 24.28 -46.59 9.67
C MET A 137 22.86 -47.10 9.89
#